data_AF-A0A928GWB2-F1
#
_entry.id   AF-A0A928GWB2-F1
#
_cell.length_a   1.000
_cell.length_b   1.000
_cell.length_c   1.000
_cell.angle_alpha   90.00
_cell.angle_beta   90.00
_cell.angle_gamma   90.00
#
_symmetry.space_group_name_H-M   'P 1'
#
loop_
_entity.id
_entity.type
_entity.pdbx_description
1 polymer ?
#
loop_
_entity_poly.entity_id
_entity_poly.type
_entity_poly.pdbx_seq_one_letter_code
_entity_poly.pdbx_strand_id
1 'polypeptide(L)'
;MLNLKAIQQQSKEIFSKIKEIILEHKIHSLIILCLLCLLLLLCVIMSFTKKDDDLLNEEVYPYKLINSYELPIDKEVDSYYFSRETDESWTNEDALQWFSEPDGIILDELESKNTNKVTDILEAAP
;
A
#
# COMPACT_ATOMS: atom_id res chain seq x y z
N MET A 1 -2.37 -45.58 -10.18
CA MET A 1 -0.96 -45.74 -9.75
C MET A 1 -0.07 -45.01 -10.74
N LEU A 2 0.47 -43.84 -10.39
CA LEU A 2 1.45 -43.15 -11.22
C LEU A 2 2.74 -43.98 -11.28
N ASN A 3 3.18 -44.31 -12.49
CA ASN A 3 4.35 -45.13 -12.73
C ASN A 3 5.62 -44.29 -12.52
N LEU A 4 5.98 -44.07 -11.25
CA LEU A 4 7.13 -43.26 -10.79
C LEU A 4 8.45 -43.64 -11.48
N LYS A 5 8.62 -44.93 -11.84
CA LYS A 5 9.80 -45.41 -12.56
C LYS A 5 9.86 -44.88 -14.01
N ALA A 6 8.72 -44.79 -14.69
CA ALA A 6 8.64 -44.24 -16.04
C ALA A 6 8.98 -42.74 -16.04
N ILE A 7 8.52 -41.99 -15.04
CA ILE A 7 8.81 -40.56 -14.88
C ILE A 7 10.31 -40.33 -14.61
N GLN A 8 10.93 -41.17 -13.77
CA GLN A 8 12.38 -41.10 -13.51
C GLN A 8 13.24 -41.49 -14.72
N GLN A 9 12.75 -42.40 -15.56
CA GLN A 9 13.41 -42.78 -16.80
C GLN A 9 13.35 -41.64 -17.83
N GLN A 10 12.17 -41.04 -18.00
CA GLN A 10 11.97 -39.89 -18.89
C GLN A 10 12.77 -38.67 -18.46
N SER A 11 12.84 -38.38 -17.15
CA SER A 11 13.65 -37.26 -16.66
C SER A 11 15.13 -37.46 -16.99
N LYS A 12 15.67 -38.68 -16.81
CA LYS A 12 17.07 -39.00 -17.16
C LYS A 12 17.36 -38.82 -18.65
N GLU A 13 16.46 -39.26 -19.53
CA GLU A 13 16.61 -39.06 -20.99
C GLU A 13 16.55 -37.58 -21.39
N ILE A 14 15.68 -36.80 -20.75
CA ILE A 14 15.60 -35.36 -20.98
C ILE A 14 16.92 -34.69 -20.54
N PHE A 15 17.45 -35.05 -19.36
CA PHE A 15 18.72 -34.52 -18.88
C PHE A 15 19.92 -34.91 -19.76
N SER A 16 19.94 -36.13 -20.32
CA SER A 16 21.03 -36.52 -21.23
C SER A 16 20.97 -35.74 -22.54
N LYS A 17 19.78 -35.55 -23.12
CA LYS A 17 19.58 -34.75 -24.34
C LYS A 17 19.95 -33.28 -24.12
N ILE A 18 19.56 -32.70 -22.98
CA ILE A 18 19.94 -31.32 -22.62
C ILE A 18 21.47 -31.20 -22.48
N LYS A 19 22.13 -32.18 -21.87
CA LYS A 19 23.60 -32.20 -21.77
C LYS A 19 24.26 -32.26 -23.13
N GLU A 20 23.77 -33.09 -24.05
CA GLU A 20 24.30 -33.17 -25.43
C GLU A 20 24.15 -31.83 -26.16
N ILE A 21 22.97 -31.20 -26.10
CA ILE A 21 22.71 -29.90 -26.73
C ILE A 21 23.62 -28.80 -26.17
N ILE A 22 23.84 -28.79 -24.84
CA ILE A 22 24.76 -27.83 -24.19
C ILE A 22 26.20 -28.07 -24.64
N LEU A 23 26.59 -29.33 -24.86
CA LEU A 23 27.94 -29.70 -25.25
C LEU A 23 28.23 -29.43 -26.73
N GLU A 24 27.21 -29.53 -27.59
CA GLU A 24 27.26 -29.19 -29.01
C GLU A 24 27.24 -27.68 -29.25
N HIS A 25 26.53 -26.91 -28.41
CA HIS A 25 26.39 -25.46 -28.54
C HIS A 25 26.98 -24.70 -27.35
N LYS A 26 28.17 -25.12 -26.90
CA LYS A 26 28.85 -24.54 -25.72
C LYS A 26 28.90 -23.01 -25.73
N ILE A 27 29.24 -22.40 -26.87
CA ILE A 27 29.34 -20.94 -26.98
C ILE A 27 27.97 -20.28 -26.82
N HIS A 28 26.92 -20.78 -27.49
CA HIS A 28 25.57 -20.24 -27.35
C HIS A 28 25.00 -20.45 -25.95
N SER A 29 25.26 -21.61 -25.34
CA SER A 29 24.85 -21.91 -23.96
C SER A 29 25.49 -20.96 -22.94
N LEU A 30 26.77 -20.58 -23.15
CA LEU A 30 27.50 -19.64 -22.32
C LEU A 30 26.96 -18.21 -22.47
N ILE A 31 26.62 -17.79 -23.70
CA ILE A 31 25.99 -16.50 -23.98
C ILE A 31 24.61 -16.40 -23.29
N ILE A 32 23.78 -17.44 -23.42
CA ILE A 32 22.45 -17.49 -22.78
C ILE A 32 22.57 -17.45 -21.25
N LEU A 33 23.52 -18.20 -20.67
CA LEU A 33 23.77 -18.20 -19.23
C LEU A 33 24.22 -16.82 -18.74
N CYS A 34 25.11 -16.16 -19.48
CA CYS A 34 25.57 -14.81 -19.15
C CYS A 34 24.42 -13.78 -19.18
N LEU A 35 23.55 -13.88 -20.20
CA LEU A 35 22.38 -13.01 -20.35
C LEU A 35 21.37 -13.24 -19.22
N LEU A 36 21.14 -14.49 -18.81
CA LEU A 36 20.29 -14.84 -17.67
C LEU A 36 20.85 -14.28 -16.35
N CYS A 37 22.16 -14.40 -16.12
CA CYS A 37 22.82 -13.81 -14.95
C CYS A 37 22.66 -12.28 -14.92
N LEU A 38 22.83 -11.61 -16.06
CA LEU A 38 22.68 -10.16 -16.16
C LEU A 38 21.22 -9.73 -15.86
N LEU A 39 20.24 -10.47 -16.38
CA LEU A 39 18.83 -10.21 -16.12
C LEU A 39 18.47 -10.38 -14.64
N LEU A 40 18.95 -11.43 -13.99
CA LEU A 40 18.77 -11.63 -12.54
C LEU A 40 19.39 -10.51 -11.72
N LEU A 41 20.60 -10.07 -12.08
CA LEU A 41 21.29 -8.97 -11.41
C LEU A 41 20.50 -7.66 -11.57
N LEU A 42 19.94 -7.40 -12.76
CA LEU A 42 19.10 -6.24 -13.03
C LEU A 42 17.79 -6.27 -12.22
N CYS A 43 17.14 -7.43 -12.09
CA CYS A 43 15.97 -7.60 -11.22
C CYS A 43 16.28 -7.33 -9.74
N VAL A 44 17.45 -7.75 -9.27
CA VAL A 44 17.91 -7.49 -7.90
C VAL A 44 18.17 -6.00 -7.68
N ILE A 45 18.85 -5.33 -8.61
CA ILE A 45 19.06 -3.87 -8.54
C ILE A 45 17.72 -3.14 -8.52
N MET A 46 16.78 -3.49 -9.41
CA MET A 46 15.46 -2.85 -9.43
C MET A 46 14.66 -3.06 -8.14
N SER A 47 14.89 -4.18 -7.45
CA SER A 47 14.27 -4.45 -6.15
C SER A 47 14.84 -3.57 -5.04
N PHE A 48 16.14 -3.26 -5.08
CA PHE A 48 16.77 -2.33 -4.13
C PHE A 48 16.48 -0.86 -4.42
N THR A 49 16.05 -0.51 -5.64
CA THR A 49 15.64 0.86 -6.00
C THR A 49 14.17 1.16 -5.72
N LYS A 50 13.41 0.21 -5.14
CA LYS A 50 12.17 0.55 -4.45
C LYS A 50 12.57 1.33 -3.19
N LYS A 51 12.85 2.61 -3.41
CA LYS A 51 12.92 3.64 -2.39
C LYS A 51 11.60 3.51 -1.63
N ASP A 52 11.69 3.20 -0.34
CA ASP A 52 10.57 3.34 0.57
C ASP A 52 9.89 4.68 0.26
N ASP A 53 8.59 4.63 0.02
CA ASP A 53 7.77 5.82 -0.23
C ASP A 53 8.17 6.91 0.76
N ASP A 54 8.32 8.12 0.23
CA ASP A 54 8.72 9.38 0.86
C ASP A 54 7.75 9.84 1.98
N LEU A 55 7.28 8.93 2.83
CA LEU A 55 6.31 9.19 3.91
C LEU A 55 6.95 9.45 5.28
N LEU A 56 8.29 9.53 5.38
CA LEU A 56 8.98 9.80 6.65
C LEU A 56 9.97 10.99 6.62
N ASN A 57 10.07 11.69 5.49
CA ASN A 57 10.75 13.00 5.43
C ASN A 57 9.74 14.14 5.43
N GLU A 58 8.76 14.07 6.33
CA GLU A 58 8.07 15.30 6.72
C GLU A 58 9.13 16.15 7.41
N GLU A 59 9.58 17.22 6.72
CA GLU A 59 10.44 18.22 7.33
C GLU A 59 9.74 18.68 8.62
N VAL A 60 10.24 18.23 9.77
CA VAL A 60 9.76 18.68 11.07
C VAL A 60 10.17 20.13 11.18
N TYR A 61 9.33 21.04 10.68
CA TYR A 61 9.47 22.46 10.92
C TYR A 61 9.40 22.66 12.42
N PRO A 62 10.49 23.13 13.08
CA PRO A 62 10.38 23.47 14.48
C PRO A 62 9.41 24.64 14.58
N TYR A 63 8.19 24.36 15.02
CA TYR A 63 7.18 25.37 15.29
C TYR A 63 7.75 26.33 16.35
N LYS A 64 8.21 27.48 15.88
CA LYS A 64 8.67 28.56 16.74
C LYS A 64 7.45 29.42 17.00
N LEU A 65 6.89 29.38 18.22
CA LEU A 65 5.90 30.38 18.64
C LEU A 65 6.54 31.76 18.49
N ILE A 66 6.15 32.50 17.44
CA ILE A 66 6.59 33.89 17.22
C ILE A 66 5.93 34.81 18.26
N ASN A 67 4.77 34.39 18.80
CA ASN A 67 4.01 35.16 19.77
C ASN A 67 3.90 34.38 21.09
N SER A 68 4.20 35.04 22.21
CA SER A 68 3.80 34.53 23.53
C SER A 68 2.29 34.38 23.55
N TYR A 69 1.79 33.19 23.88
CA TYR A 69 0.36 32.99 24.13
C TYR A 69 -0.03 33.83 25.34
N GLU A 70 -0.64 34.98 25.08
CA GLU A 70 -1.30 35.78 26.10
C GLU A 70 -2.70 35.20 26.29
N LEU A 71 -2.97 34.71 27.50
CA LEU A 71 -4.33 34.35 27.87
C LEU A 71 -5.22 35.58 27.65
N PRO A 72 -6.36 35.45 26.95
CA PRO A 72 -7.30 36.55 26.89
C PRO A 72 -7.64 36.93 28.33
N ILE A 73 -7.47 38.21 28.66
CA ILE A 73 -7.92 38.76 29.93
C ILE A 73 -9.42 38.47 29.98
N ASP A 74 -9.86 37.67 30.96
CA ASP A 74 -11.27 37.38 31.20
C ASP A 74 -12.02 38.71 31.36
N LYS A 75 -12.55 39.22 30.25
CA LYS A 75 -13.75 40.02 30.31
C LYS A 75 -14.80 39.02 30.72
N GLU A 76 -15.43 39.24 31.87
CA GLU A 76 -16.64 38.54 32.26
C GLU A 76 -17.50 38.41 31.01
N VAL A 77 -17.57 37.19 30.48
CA VAL A 77 -18.36 36.92 29.29
C VAL A 77 -19.78 37.13 29.75
N ASP A 78 -20.38 38.25 29.36
CA ASP A 78 -21.79 38.51 29.56
C ASP A 78 -22.52 37.23 29.16
N SER A 79 -23.11 36.58 30.18
CA SER A 79 -23.77 35.27 30.16
C SER A 79 -23.88 34.66 28.77
N TYR A 80 -23.18 33.54 28.51
CA TYR A 80 -23.26 32.75 27.28
C TYR A 80 -24.72 32.65 26.79
N TYR A 81 -25.08 33.53 25.86
CA TYR A 81 -26.43 33.55 25.32
C TYR A 81 -26.36 32.73 24.04
N PHE A 82 -26.87 31.51 24.11
CA PHE A 82 -27.09 30.75 22.89
C PHE A 82 -28.07 31.56 22.05
N SER A 83 -27.64 31.99 20.87
CA SER A 83 -28.49 32.73 19.93
C SER A 83 -29.63 31.88 19.38
N ARG A 84 -29.62 30.57 19.65
CA ARG A 84 -30.64 29.60 19.25
C ARG A 84 -31.23 28.92 20.48
N GLU A 85 -32.55 28.70 20.44
CA GLU A 85 -33.18 27.70 21.29
C GLU A 85 -32.63 26.32 20.86
N THR A 86 -32.23 25.51 21.82
CA THR A 86 -31.77 24.14 21.57
C THR A 86 -32.92 23.19 21.80
N ASP A 87 -33.33 22.50 20.74
CA ASP A 87 -34.28 21.40 20.83
C ASP A 87 -33.63 20.16 21.47
N GLU A 88 -34.45 19.31 22.10
CA GLU A 88 -33.99 18.06 22.76
C GLU A 88 -33.42 17.05 21.75
N SER A 89 -33.79 17.15 20.47
CA SER A 89 -33.35 16.29 19.39
C SER A 89 -33.26 17.06 18.08
N TRP A 90 -32.34 16.66 17.20
CA TRP A 90 -32.21 17.24 15.88
C TRP A 90 -33.41 16.89 15.01
N THR A 91 -33.99 17.90 14.37
CA THR A 91 -34.96 17.68 13.30
C THR A 91 -34.25 17.36 11.98
N ASN A 92 -34.99 16.82 11.00
CA ASN A 92 -34.43 16.60 9.67
C ASN A 92 -34.09 17.94 8.99
N GLU A 93 -34.87 18.98 9.27
CA GLU A 93 -34.63 20.34 8.82
C GLU A 93 -33.30 20.88 9.36
N ASP A 94 -33.00 20.67 10.65
CA ASP A 94 -31.71 21.02 11.24
C ASP A 94 -30.56 20.25 10.59
N ALA A 95 -30.75 18.94 10.36
CA ALA A 95 -29.74 18.11 9.74
C ALA A 95 -29.41 18.61 8.33
N LEU A 96 -30.41 18.96 7.53
CA LEU A 96 -30.22 19.49 6.16
C LEU A 96 -29.65 20.90 6.14
N GLN A 97 -29.87 21.71 7.18
CA GLN A 97 -29.30 23.05 7.29
C GLN A 97 -27.80 23.01 7.56
N TRP A 98 -27.35 22.05 8.36
CA TRP A 98 -25.96 22.00 8.86
C TRP A 98 -25.10 20.93 8.18
N PHE A 99 -25.72 19.95 7.52
CA PHE A 99 -25.03 18.86 6.86
C PHE A 99 -25.48 18.70 5.41
N SER A 100 -24.53 18.32 4.56
CA SER A 100 -24.77 17.94 3.17
C SER A 100 -24.81 16.42 3.08
N GLU A 101 -25.64 15.88 2.19
CA GLU A 101 -25.53 14.46 1.85
C GLU A 101 -24.13 14.19 1.28
N PRO A 102 -23.45 13.13 1.75
CA PRO A 102 -22.15 12.77 1.22
C PRO A 102 -22.26 12.33 -0.25
N ASP A 103 -21.26 12.70 -1.05
CA ASP A 103 -21.20 12.28 -2.46
C ASP A 103 -21.06 10.75 -2.54
N GLY A 104 -21.87 10.12 -3.40
CA GLY A 104 -21.83 8.67 -3.64
C GLY A 104 -20.45 8.19 -4.10
N ILE A 105 -19.73 9.01 -4.86
CA ILE A 105 -18.36 8.68 -5.30
C ILE A 105 -17.41 8.56 -4.10
N ILE A 106 -17.56 9.45 -3.11
CA ILE A 106 -16.72 9.44 -1.90
C ILE A 106 -17.06 8.22 -1.05
N LEU A 107 -18.34 7.84 -0.97
CA LEU A 107 -18.77 6.64 -0.24
C LEU A 107 -18.21 5.36 -0.87
N ASP A 108 -18.28 5.22 -2.19
CA ASP A 108 -17.75 4.07 -2.93
C ASP A 108 -16.21 3.96 -2.76
N GLU A 109 -15.51 5.10 -2.79
CA GLU A 109 -14.06 5.14 -2.56
C GLU A 109 -13.72 4.74 -1.12
N LEU A 110 -14.52 5.18 -0.14
CA LEU A 110 -14.35 4.83 1.26
C LEU A 110 -14.56 3.33 1.49
N GLU A 111 -15.60 2.76 0.89
CA GLU A 111 -15.92 1.33 0.95
C GLU A 111 -14.77 0.50 0.35
N SER A 112 -14.28 0.89 -0.83
CA SER A 112 -13.14 0.23 -1.47
C SER A 112 -11.90 0.28 -0.60
N LYS A 113 -11.55 1.45 -0.05
CA LYS A 113 -10.39 1.60 0.84
C LYS A 113 -10.51 0.78 2.12
N ASN A 114 -11.71 0.70 2.68
CA ASN A 114 -11.94 -0.08 3.88
C ASN A 114 -11.83 -1.58 3.61
N THR A 115 -12.39 -2.05 2.50
CA THR A 115 -12.30 -3.46 2.06
C THR A 115 -10.85 -3.88 1.82
N ASN A 116 -10.06 -3.03 1.17
CA ASN A 116 -8.64 -3.28 0.94
C ASN A 116 -7.88 -3.39 2.28
N LYS A 117 -8.10 -2.47 3.21
CA LYS A 117 -7.47 -2.53 4.55
C LYS A 117 -7.83 -3.79 5.31
N VAL A 118 -9.10 -4.20 5.28
CA VAL A 118 -9.54 -5.44 5.92
C VAL A 118 -8.84 -6.65 5.29
N THR A 119 -8.73 -6.67 3.97
CA THR A 119 -8.05 -7.73 3.23
C THR A 119 -6.58 -7.81 3.60
N ASP A 120 -5.88 -6.66 3.63
CA ASP A 120 -4.48 -6.59 4.06
C ASP A 120 -4.27 -7.10 5.48
N ILE A 121 -5.18 -6.78 6.41
CA ILE A 121 -5.13 -7.28 7.80
C ILE A 121 -5.31 -8.80 7.85
N LEU A 122 -6.22 -9.35 7.04
CA LEU A 122 -6.52 -10.78 7.02
C LEU A 122 -5.44 -11.60 6.30
N GLU A 123 -4.80 -11.05 5.27
CA GLU A 123 -3.68 -11.69 4.57
C GLU A 123 -2.36 -11.60 5.36
N ALA A 124 -2.19 -10.56 6.18
CA ALA A 124 -1.04 -10.40 7.07
C ALA A 124 -1.19 -11.17 8.40
N ALA A 125 -2.36 -11.73 8.70
CA ALA A 125 -2.57 -12.60 9.85
C ALA A 125 -2.10 -14.04 9.53
N PRO A 126 -1.34 -14.70 10.44
CA PRO A 126 -0.73 -16.01 10.20
C PRO A 126 -1.74 -17.17 10.07
#